data_AF-A0A7S3NDY1-F1
#
_entry.id   AF-A0A7S3NDY1-F1
#
_cell.length_a   1.000
_cell.length_b   1.000
_cell.length_c   1.000
_cell.angle_alpha   90.00
_cell.angle_beta   90.00
_cell.angle_gamma   90.00
#
_symmetry.space_group_name_H-M   'P 1'
#
loop_
_entity.id
_entity.type
_entity.pdbx_description
1 polymer ?
#
loop_
_entity_poly.entity_id
_entity_poly.type
_entity_poly.pdbx_seq_one_letter_code
_entity_poly.pdbx_strand_id
1 'polypeptide(L)'
;MKCLHLVVLFQVCQYVLAAVDDGLIRDAEAYWIIDPTDQTCLTELGTFGACDDDALFMYLHRAQSWWSRLLGMGTTRRSLTMVLEPIQKRSCLVTRKSYGRTILGGGDCAKVKEAQQWEMLHSNTRRYTNKQNDDAVASVALTTNGKRDCVVRDSSLWSRTARLARALAGEQNAHKEKVPRGALANTVSVHSCDKRGHTPLELTASNVAQSGFLFQAADGANCYDGIRFRACSDEDRTLRWGIAVKFNKRGRPETALYKFYNASACLVESGRDGVTLGSCASNQAKLWGVTRGRLCRNGDCVNSGKCLARSAYDSQGKLHNCNMNIFEHLTLTLDSDGSDAYVLFLLCCFFFGK
;
A
#
# COMPACT_ATOMS: atom_id res chain seq x y z
N MET A 1 -57.12 13.28 -3.01
CA MET A 1 -55.97 14.22 -3.10
C MET A 1 -54.71 13.41 -3.33
N LYS A 2 -53.84 13.89 -4.22
CA LYS A 2 -52.79 13.13 -4.91
C LYS A 2 -51.55 12.91 -4.05
N CYS A 3 -50.90 11.76 -4.25
CA CYS A 3 -49.57 11.41 -3.76
C CYS A 3 -48.53 12.47 -4.16
N LEU A 4 -47.59 12.80 -3.26
CA LEU A 4 -46.29 13.35 -3.63
C LEU A 4 -45.20 12.52 -2.95
N HIS A 5 -44.59 11.63 -3.73
CA HIS A 5 -43.27 11.09 -3.45
C HIS A 5 -42.27 12.25 -3.57
N LEU A 6 -41.48 12.53 -2.54
CA LEU A 6 -40.23 13.24 -2.70
C LEU A 6 -39.08 12.32 -2.30
N VAL A 7 -38.26 12.06 -3.30
CA VAL A 7 -37.14 11.13 -3.36
C VAL A 7 -36.08 11.53 -2.34
N VAL A 8 -35.76 10.62 -1.43
CA VAL A 8 -34.50 10.61 -0.67
C VAL A 8 -33.38 10.36 -1.68
N LEU A 9 -32.76 11.45 -2.14
CA LEU A 9 -31.60 11.40 -3.01
C LEU A 9 -30.38 11.03 -2.16
N PHE A 10 -29.89 9.83 -2.41
CA PHE A 10 -28.63 9.26 -1.95
C PHE A 10 -27.51 10.30 -1.88
N GLN A 11 -27.12 10.64 -0.66
CA GLN A 11 -25.86 11.32 -0.35
C GLN A 11 -24.73 10.30 -0.50
N VAL A 12 -24.41 9.93 -1.74
CA VAL A 12 -23.16 9.23 -2.06
C VAL A 12 -22.04 10.19 -1.71
N CYS A 13 -21.17 9.76 -0.79
CA CYS A 13 -19.92 10.41 -0.40
C CYS A 13 -19.15 10.96 -1.60
N GLN A 14 -19.43 12.21 -1.96
CA GLN A 14 -18.50 13.07 -2.67
C GLN A 14 -17.50 13.57 -1.62
N TYR A 15 -16.52 12.73 -1.28
CA TYR A 15 -15.23 13.25 -0.83
C TYR A 15 -14.61 13.96 -2.04
N VAL A 16 -15.05 15.20 -2.27
CA VAL A 16 -14.30 16.15 -3.07
C VAL A 16 -12.98 16.29 -2.34
N LEU A 17 -11.95 15.61 -2.86
CA LEU A 17 -10.56 15.88 -2.58
C LEU A 17 -10.41 17.39 -2.52
N ALA A 18 -10.20 17.93 -1.31
CA ALA A 18 -9.84 19.31 -1.16
C ALA A 18 -8.51 19.47 -1.91
N ALA A 19 -8.60 19.93 -3.16
CA ALA A 19 -7.46 20.25 -3.98
C ALA A 19 -6.84 21.50 -3.34
N VAL A 20 -6.00 21.27 -2.35
CA VAL A 20 -5.07 22.27 -1.83
C VAL A 20 -4.21 22.71 -3.02
N ASP A 21 -3.80 23.98 -3.07
CA ASP A 21 -3.11 24.61 -4.22
C ASP A 21 -1.87 23.86 -4.76
N ASP A 22 -1.34 22.90 -3.99
CA ASP A 22 -0.23 22.02 -4.38
C ASP A 22 -0.64 20.81 -5.24
N GLY A 23 -1.93 20.50 -5.36
CA GLY A 23 -2.47 19.37 -6.12
C GLY A 23 -2.11 18.00 -5.56
N LEU A 24 -1.80 17.92 -4.26
CA LEU A 24 -1.58 16.67 -3.53
C LEU A 24 -2.90 16.03 -3.11
N ILE A 25 -3.02 14.73 -3.35
CA ILE A 25 -4.08 13.89 -2.77
C ILE A 25 -3.63 13.56 -1.35
N ARG A 26 -4.31 14.15 -0.36
CA ARG A 26 -4.16 13.86 1.07
C ARG A 26 -5.34 13.01 1.55
N ASP A 27 -5.17 12.37 2.70
CA ASP A 27 -6.24 11.64 3.41
C ASP A 27 -6.88 10.52 2.58
N ALA A 28 -6.18 10.06 1.53
CA ALA A 28 -6.60 8.86 0.82
C ALA A 28 -6.42 7.66 1.74
N GLU A 29 -7.49 6.89 1.88
CA GLU A 29 -7.47 5.67 2.65
C GLU A 29 -6.38 4.73 2.11
N ALA A 30 -5.53 4.27 3.04
CA ALA A 30 -4.49 3.31 2.76
C ALA A 30 -4.91 1.96 3.34
N TYR A 31 -4.62 0.89 2.62
CA TYR A 31 -5.11 -0.46 2.89
C TYR A 31 -3.96 -1.45 2.94
N TRP A 32 -4.14 -2.43 3.81
CA TRP A 32 -3.47 -3.72 3.78
C TRP A 32 -4.27 -4.69 2.91
N ILE A 33 -3.58 -5.50 2.12
CA ILE A 33 -4.21 -6.58 1.33
C ILE A 33 -3.79 -7.90 1.99
N ILE A 34 -4.69 -8.47 2.78
CA ILE A 34 -4.41 -9.55 3.72
C ILE A 34 -4.85 -10.89 3.12
N ASP A 35 -3.99 -11.91 3.29
CA ASP A 35 -4.42 -13.29 3.16
C ASP A 35 -5.05 -13.74 4.48
N PRO A 36 -6.36 -14.02 4.53
CA PRO A 36 -7.05 -14.35 5.78
C PRO A 36 -6.56 -15.65 6.41
N THR A 37 -5.90 -16.51 5.63
CA THR A 37 -5.43 -17.83 6.09
C THR A 37 -4.32 -17.73 7.12
N ASP A 38 -3.43 -16.75 6.97
CA ASP A 38 -2.25 -16.61 7.81
C ASP A 38 -1.93 -15.15 8.19
N GLN A 39 -2.83 -14.23 7.88
CA GLN A 39 -2.76 -12.81 8.27
C GLN A 39 -1.50 -12.10 7.76
N THR A 40 -0.93 -12.59 6.65
CA THR A 40 0.19 -11.94 5.97
C THR A 40 -0.30 -10.99 4.89
N CYS A 41 0.46 -9.94 4.62
CA CYS A 41 0.09 -8.89 3.68
C CYS A 41 0.80 -9.04 2.34
N LEU A 42 0.12 -8.68 1.25
CA LEU A 42 0.71 -8.59 -0.08
C LEU A 42 1.69 -7.42 -0.12
N THR A 43 2.96 -7.72 -0.34
CA THR A 43 4.06 -6.73 -0.43
C THR A 43 4.24 -6.18 -1.84
N GLU A 44 5.04 -5.12 -1.98
CA GLU A 44 5.39 -4.52 -3.26
C GLU A 44 6.05 -5.48 -4.27
N LEU A 45 6.64 -6.56 -3.77
CA LEU A 45 7.33 -7.57 -4.58
C LEU A 45 6.38 -8.62 -5.18
N GLY A 46 5.08 -8.57 -4.86
CA GLY A 46 4.13 -9.61 -5.26
C GLY A 46 4.31 -10.90 -4.45
N THR A 47 4.72 -10.76 -3.18
CA THR A 47 4.85 -11.84 -2.20
C THR A 47 4.06 -11.52 -0.95
N PHE A 48 3.70 -12.53 -0.17
CA PHE A 48 3.14 -12.36 1.16
C PHE A 48 4.24 -12.23 2.22
N GLY A 49 4.08 -11.26 3.11
CA GLY A 49 5.04 -10.89 4.15
C GLY A 49 4.36 -10.24 5.36
N ALA A 50 5.14 -9.52 6.16
CA ALA A 50 4.59 -8.74 7.27
C ALA A 50 3.71 -7.59 6.77
N CYS A 51 2.78 -7.14 7.59
CA CYS A 51 1.94 -5.97 7.30
C CYS A 51 2.65 -4.71 7.80
N ASP A 52 3.68 -4.28 7.06
CA ASP A 52 4.53 -3.13 7.40
C ASP A 52 4.60 -2.12 6.24
N ASP A 53 5.53 -1.17 6.27
CA ASP A 53 5.64 -0.11 5.26
C ASP A 53 5.71 -0.62 3.80
N ASP A 54 6.15 -1.86 3.55
CA ASP A 54 6.28 -2.43 2.20
C ASP A 54 4.98 -3.02 1.62
N ALA A 55 3.91 -3.08 2.43
CA ALA A 55 2.62 -3.67 2.08
C ALA A 55 1.45 -2.68 2.07
N LEU A 56 1.73 -1.38 2.15
CA LEU A 56 0.73 -0.32 2.26
C LEU A 56 0.32 0.23 0.89
N PHE A 57 -0.97 0.16 0.55
CA PHE A 57 -1.50 0.62 -0.74
C PHE A 57 -2.58 1.69 -0.58
N MET A 58 -2.60 2.69 -1.46
CA MET A 58 -3.75 3.58 -1.62
C MET A 58 -4.49 3.27 -2.91
N TYR A 59 -5.83 3.24 -2.85
CA TYR A 59 -6.69 3.04 -4.02
C TYR A 59 -7.02 4.38 -4.70
N LEU A 60 -6.19 4.77 -5.68
CA LEU A 60 -6.21 6.11 -6.25
C LEU A 60 -6.77 6.15 -7.68
N HIS A 61 -7.47 7.24 -8.00
CA HIS A 61 -7.83 7.59 -9.37
C HIS A 61 -6.60 8.08 -10.14
N ARG A 62 -6.30 7.45 -11.28
CA ARG A 62 -5.23 7.92 -12.16
C ARG A 62 -5.66 9.14 -12.95
N ALA A 63 -4.78 10.14 -13.01
CA ALA A 63 -4.94 11.27 -13.92
C ALA A 63 -4.94 10.77 -15.38
N GLN A 64 -5.94 11.19 -16.14
CA GLN A 64 -6.01 10.87 -17.57
C GLN A 64 -4.85 11.54 -18.32
N SER A 65 -4.19 10.80 -19.21
CA SER A 65 -3.20 11.40 -20.10
C SER A 65 -3.88 12.44 -21.01
N TRP A 66 -3.13 13.47 -21.42
CA TRP A 66 -3.66 14.51 -22.30
C TRP A 66 -4.16 13.93 -23.63
N TRP A 67 -3.46 12.92 -24.18
CA TRP A 67 -3.89 12.19 -25.37
C TRP A 67 -5.20 11.42 -25.15
N SER A 68 -5.38 10.81 -23.96
CA SER A 68 -6.61 10.11 -23.61
C SER A 68 -7.80 11.06 -23.49
N ARG A 69 -7.57 12.28 -22.99
CA ARG A 69 -8.59 13.35 -22.97
C ARG A 69 -8.93 13.82 -24.38
N LEU A 70 -7.91 14.02 -25.23
CA LEU A 70 -8.07 14.51 -26.59
C LEU A 70 -8.80 13.51 -27.50
N LEU A 71 -8.62 12.21 -27.27
CA LEU A 71 -9.25 11.14 -28.05
C LEU A 71 -10.60 10.67 -27.49
N GLY A 72 -11.14 11.32 -26.44
CA GLY A 72 -12.43 10.93 -25.84
C GLY A 72 -12.47 9.50 -25.26
N MET A 73 -11.31 8.85 -25.07
CA MET A 73 -11.23 7.49 -24.51
C MET A 73 -11.33 7.56 -22.98
N GLY A 74 -12.55 7.72 -22.49
CA GLY A 74 -12.87 7.90 -21.08
C GLY A 74 -13.16 6.58 -20.36
N THR A 75 -12.16 6.04 -19.66
CA THR A 75 -12.43 5.28 -18.43
C THR A 75 -11.52 5.81 -17.33
N THR A 76 -12.11 6.23 -16.21
CA THR A 76 -11.38 6.57 -14.99
C THR A 76 -10.80 5.27 -14.44
N ARG A 77 -9.48 5.11 -14.55
CA ARG A 77 -8.80 3.91 -14.05
C ARG A 77 -8.39 4.13 -12.60
N ARG A 78 -8.80 3.22 -11.72
CA ARG A 78 -8.33 3.18 -10.33
C ARG A 78 -7.19 2.20 -10.18
N SER A 79 -6.33 2.42 -9.19
CA SER A 79 -5.11 1.64 -9.01
C SER A 79 -4.70 1.55 -7.57
N LEU A 80 -4.24 0.38 -7.17
CA LEU A 80 -3.51 0.18 -5.94
C LEU A 80 -2.09 0.69 -6.14
N THR A 81 -1.83 1.85 -5.54
CA THR A 81 -0.56 2.57 -5.59
C THR A 81 0.18 2.29 -4.30
N MET A 82 1.42 1.82 -4.40
CA MET A 82 2.30 1.63 -3.26
C MET A 82 2.85 3.00 -2.88
N VAL A 83 2.50 3.46 -1.68
CA VAL A 83 2.63 4.88 -1.33
C VAL A 83 3.93 5.23 -0.63
N LEU A 84 4.71 4.22 -0.27
CA LEU A 84 6.07 4.38 0.25
C LEU A 84 7.14 3.88 -0.74
N GLU A 85 6.76 3.29 -1.88
CA GLU A 85 7.69 2.85 -2.93
C GLU A 85 8.37 4.08 -3.57
N PRO A 86 9.69 4.27 -3.38
CA PRO A 86 10.40 5.47 -3.80
C PRO A 86 10.66 5.48 -5.32
N ILE A 87 10.61 4.32 -6.00
CA ILE A 87 10.76 4.23 -7.45
C ILE A 87 9.41 4.36 -8.14
N GLN A 88 9.12 5.54 -8.69
CA GLN A 88 7.87 5.86 -9.40
C GLN A 88 7.44 4.85 -10.49
N LYS A 89 8.41 4.17 -11.12
CA LYS A 89 8.18 3.16 -12.17
C LYS A 89 7.78 1.79 -11.61
N ARG A 90 7.78 1.65 -10.29
CA ARG A 90 7.38 0.46 -9.57
C ARG A 90 6.14 0.70 -8.72
N SER A 91 5.79 1.94 -8.39
CA SER A 91 4.72 2.31 -7.43
C SER A 91 3.29 1.87 -7.75
N CYS A 92 3.01 1.10 -8.81
CA CYS A 92 1.70 0.47 -9.00
C CYS A 92 1.81 -1.06 -8.97
N LEU A 93 0.84 -1.72 -8.33
CA LEU A 93 0.75 -3.18 -8.40
C LEU A 93 0.21 -3.63 -9.77
N VAL A 94 1.02 -4.39 -10.51
CA VAL A 94 0.71 -4.83 -11.89
C VAL A 94 0.94 -6.32 -12.08
N THR A 95 0.26 -6.94 -13.06
CA THR A 95 0.65 -8.27 -13.52
C THR A 95 1.83 -8.29 -14.46
N ARG A 96 2.59 -9.38 -14.39
CA ARG A 96 3.67 -9.71 -15.32
C ARG A 96 3.62 -11.19 -15.67
N LYS A 97 4.04 -11.53 -16.89
CA LYS A 97 4.29 -12.93 -17.25
C LYS A 97 5.73 -13.28 -16.87
N SER A 98 5.90 -14.27 -16.01
CA SER A 98 7.22 -14.78 -15.60
C SER A 98 7.11 -16.27 -15.33
N TYR A 99 8.17 -17.04 -15.63
CA TYR A 99 8.22 -18.49 -15.38
C TYR A 99 6.99 -19.29 -15.86
N GLY A 100 6.39 -18.90 -16.99
CA GLY A 100 5.20 -19.56 -17.55
C GLY A 100 3.88 -19.27 -16.82
N ARG A 101 3.86 -18.30 -15.90
CA ARG A 101 2.70 -17.91 -15.09
C ARG A 101 2.50 -16.39 -15.10
N THR A 102 1.30 -15.96 -14.72
CA THR A 102 0.98 -14.55 -14.48
C THR A 102 1.17 -14.28 -12.99
N ILE A 103 2.07 -13.36 -12.63
CA ILE A 103 2.40 -12.98 -11.24
C ILE A 103 2.10 -11.51 -11.01
N LEU A 104 2.08 -11.08 -9.74
CA LEU A 104 2.02 -9.67 -9.37
C LEU A 104 3.42 -9.11 -9.06
N GLY A 105 3.53 -7.79 -9.08
CA GLY A 105 4.66 -7.04 -8.53
C GLY A 105 4.60 -5.55 -8.90
N GLY A 106 5.49 -4.76 -8.32
CA GLY A 106 5.55 -3.32 -8.58
C GLY A 106 5.96 -2.95 -9.99
N GLY A 107 5.18 -2.12 -10.68
CA GLY A 107 5.37 -1.61 -12.04
C GLY A 107 4.86 -0.19 -12.29
N ASP A 108 4.94 0.24 -13.56
CA ASP A 108 4.77 1.65 -13.93
C ASP A 108 3.28 1.98 -14.09
N CYS A 109 2.78 2.87 -13.24
CA CYS A 109 1.41 3.39 -13.31
C CYS A 109 1.05 3.98 -14.68
N ALA A 110 2.04 4.46 -15.45
CA ALA A 110 1.86 5.01 -16.77
C ALA A 110 1.67 3.96 -17.87
N LYS A 111 2.03 2.68 -17.64
CA LYS A 111 1.93 1.62 -18.64
C LYS A 111 0.55 0.97 -18.63
N VAL A 112 -0.37 1.68 -19.28
CA VAL A 112 -1.82 1.42 -19.40
C VAL A 112 -2.22 0.03 -19.92
N LYS A 113 -1.33 -0.71 -20.62
CA LYS A 113 -1.62 -2.08 -21.12
C LYS A 113 -1.30 -3.18 -20.10
N GLU A 114 -0.48 -2.91 -19.10
CA GLU A 114 0.03 -3.89 -18.12
C GLU A 114 -0.46 -3.59 -16.70
N ALA A 115 -0.72 -2.32 -16.42
CA ALA A 115 -1.21 -1.86 -15.13
C ALA A 115 -2.73 -2.06 -15.07
N GLN A 116 -3.11 -3.23 -14.57
CA GLN A 116 -4.48 -3.70 -14.47
C GLN A 116 -5.37 -2.74 -13.69
N GLN A 117 -6.65 -2.78 -14.04
CA GLN A 117 -7.68 -2.17 -13.23
C GLN A 117 -7.91 -3.09 -12.02
N TRP A 118 -7.76 -2.52 -10.83
CA TRP A 118 -8.21 -3.16 -9.62
C TRP A 118 -9.64 -2.70 -9.37
N GLU A 119 -10.51 -3.64 -9.03
CA GLU A 119 -11.86 -3.33 -8.60
C GLU A 119 -12.01 -3.80 -7.15
N MET A 120 -12.35 -2.86 -6.27
CA MET A 120 -12.83 -3.22 -4.93
C MET A 120 -14.19 -3.88 -5.11
N LEU A 121 -14.24 -5.19 -4.87
CA LEU A 121 -15.50 -5.91 -4.79
C LEU A 121 -16.15 -5.51 -3.47
N HIS A 122 -17.31 -4.88 -3.55
CA HIS A 122 -18.11 -4.68 -2.35
C HIS A 122 -18.46 -6.05 -1.78
N SER A 123 -18.27 -6.20 -0.48
CA SER A 123 -18.46 -7.46 0.22
C SER A 123 -19.88 -8.01 0.01
N ASN A 124 -20.01 -9.33 0.10
CA ASN A 124 -21.31 -10.00 0.09
C ASN A 124 -22.09 -9.77 1.41
N THR A 125 -22.18 -8.53 1.91
CA THR A 125 -22.94 -8.14 3.12
C THR A 125 -24.46 -8.12 2.91
N ARG A 126 -25.00 -8.76 1.87
CA ARG A 126 -26.45 -9.01 1.78
C ARG A 126 -26.98 -10.08 2.76
N ARG A 127 -26.19 -10.53 3.75
CA ARG A 127 -26.61 -11.53 4.73
C ARG A 127 -26.30 -11.24 6.21
N TYR A 128 -26.03 -10.00 6.60
CA TYR A 128 -26.01 -9.66 8.03
C TYR A 128 -26.98 -8.51 8.33
N THR A 129 -28.06 -8.90 9.00
CA THR A 129 -29.13 -8.07 9.53
C THR A 129 -28.65 -7.26 10.71
N ASN A 130 -28.97 -5.96 10.70
CA ASN A 130 -29.24 -5.07 11.84
C ASN A 130 -28.36 -5.17 13.10
N LYS A 131 -27.69 -4.03 13.37
CA LYS A 131 -27.08 -3.59 14.65
C LYS A 131 -25.70 -4.17 14.99
N GLN A 132 -24.66 -3.64 14.36
CA GLN A 132 -23.40 -3.15 14.96
C GLN A 132 -22.44 -2.75 13.81
N ASN A 133 -21.60 -1.75 14.04
CA ASN A 133 -20.59 -1.23 13.11
C ASN A 133 -19.36 -2.18 13.06
N ASP A 134 -19.59 -3.48 12.87
CA ASP A 134 -18.50 -4.46 12.84
C ASP A 134 -18.07 -4.73 11.38
N ASP A 135 -16.82 -4.39 11.10
CA ASP A 135 -15.93 -4.93 10.05
C ASP A 135 -16.56 -5.24 8.68
N ALA A 136 -16.79 -4.18 7.90
CA ALA A 136 -17.01 -4.34 6.46
C ALA A 136 -15.70 -4.73 5.76
N VAL A 137 -15.32 -6.01 5.81
CA VAL A 137 -14.18 -6.54 5.06
C VAL A 137 -14.52 -6.51 3.57
N ALA A 138 -13.89 -5.59 2.83
CA ALA A 138 -14.00 -5.53 1.38
C ALA A 138 -13.06 -6.57 0.75
N SER A 139 -13.48 -7.24 -0.33
CA SER A 139 -12.56 -8.08 -1.10
C SER A 139 -12.06 -7.30 -2.31
N VAL A 140 -10.86 -7.58 -2.80
CA VAL A 140 -10.43 -7.07 -4.12
C VAL A 140 -10.39 -8.17 -5.15
N ALA A 141 -10.80 -7.80 -6.36
CA ALA A 141 -10.47 -8.57 -7.54
C ALA A 141 -9.73 -7.70 -8.55
N LEU A 142 -8.92 -8.40 -9.32
CA LEU A 142 -8.20 -7.83 -10.43
C LEU A 142 -9.11 -7.90 -11.65
N THR A 143 -9.50 -6.77 -12.21
CA THR A 143 -10.36 -6.74 -13.39
C THR A 143 -9.56 -6.37 -14.63
N THR A 144 -8.97 -7.40 -15.26
CA THR A 144 -8.26 -7.21 -16.52
C THR A 144 -9.26 -7.27 -17.67
N ASN A 145 -9.57 -6.14 -18.29
CA ASN A 145 -10.40 -6.07 -19.52
C ASN A 145 -11.81 -6.70 -19.35
N GLY A 146 -12.48 -6.42 -18.22
CA GLY A 146 -13.84 -6.92 -17.94
C GLY A 146 -13.91 -8.39 -17.49
N LYS A 147 -12.78 -9.09 -17.40
CA LYS A 147 -12.68 -10.42 -16.77
C LYS A 147 -12.17 -10.28 -15.34
N ARG A 148 -12.76 -11.05 -14.42
CA ARG A 148 -12.34 -11.10 -13.01
C ARG A 148 -11.25 -12.16 -12.84
N ASP A 149 -10.06 -11.69 -12.53
CA ASP A 149 -8.94 -12.52 -12.11
C ASP A 149 -8.83 -12.47 -10.58
N CYS A 150 -8.51 -13.62 -10.00
CA CYS A 150 -8.28 -13.83 -8.58
C CYS A 150 -6.78 -13.96 -8.33
N VAL A 151 -6.32 -13.36 -7.24
CA VAL A 151 -4.96 -13.51 -6.74
C VAL A 151 -4.93 -14.73 -5.84
N VAL A 152 -4.01 -15.64 -6.10
CA VAL A 152 -3.92 -16.91 -5.38
C VAL A 152 -2.48 -17.13 -4.94
N ARG A 153 -2.29 -17.51 -3.68
CA ARG A 153 -0.98 -17.91 -3.18
C ARG A 153 -0.51 -19.19 -3.86
N ASP A 154 0.74 -19.25 -4.28
CA ASP A 154 1.25 -20.41 -4.99
C ASP A 154 1.24 -21.68 -4.13
N SER A 155 1.43 -21.58 -2.81
CA SER A 155 1.33 -22.74 -1.92
C SER A 155 -0.06 -23.35 -1.86
N SER A 156 -1.13 -22.56 -2.02
CA SER A 156 -2.51 -23.09 -2.07
C SER A 156 -2.84 -23.79 -3.39
N LEU A 157 -1.98 -23.65 -4.41
CA LEU A 157 -2.13 -24.31 -5.71
C LEU A 157 -1.18 -25.50 -5.90
N TRP A 158 0.08 -25.31 -5.50
CA TRP A 158 1.19 -26.16 -5.91
C TRP A 158 1.76 -27.01 -4.78
N SER A 159 1.34 -26.78 -3.53
CA SER A 159 1.72 -27.67 -2.43
C SER A 159 1.25 -29.10 -2.69
N ARG A 160 1.93 -30.07 -2.06
CA ARG A 160 1.53 -31.47 -2.13
C ARG A 160 0.09 -31.66 -1.64
N THR A 161 -0.26 -31.00 -0.55
CA THR A 161 -1.60 -31.04 0.05
C THR A 161 -2.66 -30.48 -0.90
N ALA A 162 -2.41 -29.32 -1.50
CA ALA A 162 -3.34 -28.72 -2.47
C ALA A 162 -3.57 -29.61 -3.70
N ARG A 163 -2.50 -30.19 -4.26
CA ARG A 163 -2.62 -31.11 -5.41
C ARG A 163 -3.37 -32.40 -5.06
N LEU A 164 -3.16 -32.93 -3.85
CA LEU A 164 -3.89 -34.09 -3.35
C LEU A 164 -5.38 -33.77 -3.19
N ALA A 165 -5.73 -32.65 -2.55
CA ALA A 165 -7.11 -32.22 -2.37
C ALA A 165 -7.85 -32.08 -3.71
N ARG A 166 -7.19 -31.51 -4.73
CA ARG A 166 -7.76 -31.38 -6.08
C ARG A 166 -7.93 -32.73 -6.78
N ALA A 167 -6.96 -33.64 -6.64
CA ALA A 167 -7.10 -35.00 -7.15
C ALA A 167 -8.27 -35.74 -6.50
N LEU A 168 -8.47 -35.58 -5.20
CA LEU A 168 -9.61 -36.14 -4.46
C LEU A 168 -10.95 -35.50 -4.87
N ALA A 169 -10.94 -34.21 -5.23
CA ALA A 169 -12.10 -33.50 -5.78
C ALA A 169 -12.40 -33.85 -7.25
N GLY A 170 -11.68 -34.79 -7.86
CA GLY A 170 -11.95 -35.28 -9.21
C GLY A 170 -11.24 -34.53 -10.34
N GLU A 171 -10.31 -33.61 -10.04
CA GLU A 171 -9.51 -32.95 -11.07
C GLU A 171 -8.49 -33.94 -11.66
N GLN A 172 -8.85 -34.47 -12.84
CA GLN A 172 -8.01 -35.43 -13.55
C GLN A 172 -6.64 -34.81 -13.86
N ASN A 173 -5.57 -35.53 -13.52
CA ASN A 173 -4.16 -35.14 -13.69
C ASN A 173 -3.59 -34.09 -12.70
N ALA A 174 -4.31 -33.67 -11.66
CA ALA A 174 -3.75 -32.76 -10.64
C ALA A 174 -2.45 -33.30 -9.99
N HIS A 175 -2.34 -34.63 -9.82
CA HIS A 175 -1.13 -35.29 -9.31
C HIS A 175 0.06 -35.31 -10.30
N LYS A 176 -0.20 -35.09 -11.60
CA LYS A 176 0.82 -35.05 -12.66
C LYS A 176 1.30 -33.63 -12.97
N GLU A 177 0.63 -32.60 -12.47
CA GLU A 177 1.06 -31.21 -12.63
C GLU A 177 2.43 -30.98 -11.99
N LYS A 178 3.37 -30.44 -12.77
CA LYS A 178 4.67 -30.00 -12.29
C LYS A 178 4.55 -28.60 -11.69
N VAL A 179 5.19 -28.39 -10.55
CA VAL A 179 5.28 -27.07 -9.91
C VAL A 179 6.07 -26.13 -10.85
N PRO A 180 5.50 -24.97 -11.25
CA PRO A 180 6.22 -24.01 -12.08
C PRO A 180 7.50 -23.50 -11.41
N ARG A 181 8.52 -23.17 -12.20
CA ARG A 181 9.75 -22.57 -11.67
C ARG A 181 9.42 -21.26 -10.95
N GLY A 182 10.01 -21.06 -9.77
CA GLY A 182 9.80 -19.84 -8.99
C GLY A 182 8.41 -19.71 -8.35
N ALA A 183 7.57 -20.75 -8.38
CA ALA A 183 6.42 -20.85 -7.49
C ALA A 183 6.92 -21.26 -6.09
N LEU A 184 6.98 -20.29 -5.18
CA LEU A 184 7.42 -20.44 -3.79
C LEU A 184 6.24 -20.36 -2.83
N ALA A 185 6.47 -20.61 -1.55
CA ALA A 185 5.39 -20.68 -0.56
C ALA A 185 4.60 -19.37 -0.42
N ASN A 186 5.28 -18.23 -0.54
CA ASN A 186 4.75 -16.89 -0.31
C ASN A 186 4.57 -16.08 -1.61
N THR A 187 4.83 -16.64 -2.79
CA THR A 187 4.61 -15.93 -4.06
C THR A 187 3.16 -16.04 -4.49
N VAL A 188 2.70 -15.10 -5.31
CA VAL A 188 1.33 -15.06 -5.82
C VAL A 188 1.26 -15.32 -7.31
N SER A 189 0.19 -15.99 -7.72
CA SER A 189 -0.21 -16.15 -9.12
C SER A 189 -1.59 -15.54 -9.34
N VAL A 190 -1.82 -15.07 -10.56
CA VAL A 190 -3.10 -14.52 -11.01
C VAL A 190 -3.78 -15.52 -11.92
N HIS A 191 -5.03 -15.88 -11.58
CA HIS A 191 -5.82 -16.86 -12.30
C HIS A 191 -7.25 -16.37 -12.51
N SER A 192 -7.95 -16.90 -13.52
CA SER A 192 -9.38 -16.68 -13.68
C SER A 192 -10.13 -17.24 -12.46
N CYS A 193 -11.01 -16.45 -11.85
CA CYS A 193 -11.67 -16.80 -10.58
C CYS A 193 -12.52 -18.09 -10.62
N ASP A 194 -13.01 -18.46 -11.80
CA ASP A 194 -13.78 -19.67 -12.08
C ASP A 194 -12.92 -20.94 -12.18
N LYS A 195 -11.60 -20.81 -12.39
CA LYS A 195 -10.74 -21.95 -12.70
C LYS A 195 -10.08 -22.59 -11.50
N ARG A 196 -9.88 -21.87 -10.38
CA ARG A 196 -9.08 -22.35 -9.24
C ARG A 196 -9.61 -21.75 -7.94
N GLY A 197 -9.70 -22.59 -6.89
CA GLY A 197 -10.12 -22.19 -5.54
C GLY A 197 -9.46 -20.88 -5.13
N HIS A 198 -10.28 -19.85 -4.96
CA HIS A 198 -9.83 -18.51 -4.69
C HIS A 198 -9.67 -18.34 -3.18
N THR A 199 -8.52 -17.81 -2.76
CA THR A 199 -8.44 -17.16 -1.45
C THR A 199 -8.92 -15.74 -1.67
N PRO A 200 -10.12 -15.34 -1.19
CA PRO A 200 -10.51 -13.94 -1.26
C PRO A 200 -9.50 -13.14 -0.43
N LEU A 201 -8.76 -12.24 -1.09
CA LEU A 201 -7.90 -11.31 -0.37
C LEU A 201 -8.77 -10.24 0.27
N GLU A 202 -8.49 -9.96 1.54
CA GLU A 202 -9.21 -8.99 2.34
C GLU A 202 -8.52 -7.63 2.25
N LEU A 203 -9.31 -6.58 2.10
CA LEU A 203 -8.85 -5.21 2.25
C LEU A 203 -9.20 -4.71 3.63
N THR A 204 -8.15 -4.41 4.38
CA THR A 204 -8.27 -3.83 5.71
C THR A 204 -7.73 -2.42 5.65
N ALA A 205 -8.58 -1.45 5.97
CA ALA A 205 -8.16 -0.06 6.09
C ALA A 205 -7.09 0.07 7.18
N SER A 206 -6.03 0.79 6.88
CA SER A 206 -5.04 1.20 7.87
C SER A 206 -5.47 2.49 8.55
N ASN A 207 -5.01 2.72 9.78
CA ASN A 207 -5.28 3.96 10.51
C ASN A 207 -4.45 5.15 10.01
N VAL A 208 -3.59 4.97 9.00
CA VAL A 208 -2.71 6.00 8.43
C VAL A 208 -3.48 7.27 8.02
N ALA A 209 -4.66 7.13 7.43
CA ALA A 209 -5.47 8.28 7.00
C ALA A 209 -6.25 8.93 8.16
N GLN A 210 -6.40 8.25 9.29
CA GLN A 210 -7.23 8.68 10.42
C GLN A 210 -6.40 9.36 11.52
N SER A 211 -5.25 8.78 11.87
CA SER A 211 -4.37 9.27 12.94
C SER A 211 -2.95 9.59 12.46
N GLY A 212 -2.60 9.28 11.22
CA GLY A 212 -1.22 9.34 10.75
C GLY A 212 -0.38 8.22 11.35
N PHE A 213 0.94 8.36 11.30
CA PHE A 213 1.87 7.38 11.83
C PHE A 213 3.13 8.05 12.39
N LEU A 214 3.93 7.30 13.16
CA LEU A 214 5.24 7.72 13.62
C LEU A 214 6.33 7.05 12.78
N PHE A 215 7.44 7.76 12.58
CA PHE A 215 8.68 7.16 12.12
C PHE A 215 9.56 6.87 13.32
N GLN A 216 9.45 5.65 13.85
CA GLN A 216 10.21 5.19 15.00
C GLN A 216 11.56 4.63 14.55
N ALA A 217 12.64 5.05 15.21
CA ALA A 217 13.97 4.50 15.01
C ALA A 217 14.06 3.06 15.53
N ALA A 218 15.02 2.28 15.03
CA ALA A 218 15.22 0.89 15.45
C ALA A 218 15.53 0.72 16.95
N ASP A 219 15.91 1.79 17.65
CA ASP A 219 16.06 1.79 19.11
C ASP A 219 14.72 1.76 19.87
N GLY A 220 13.59 1.94 19.19
CA GLY A 220 12.24 2.00 19.76
C GLY A 220 11.97 3.23 20.63
N ALA A 221 13.00 3.99 21.00
CA ALA A 221 12.90 5.10 21.93
C ALA A 221 12.68 6.43 21.21
N ASN A 222 13.22 6.58 20.01
CA ASN A 222 13.24 7.85 19.29
C ASN A 222 12.37 7.83 18.04
N CYS A 223 11.64 8.92 17.82
CA CYS A 223 10.81 9.17 16.66
C CYS A 223 11.34 10.39 15.90
N TYR A 224 11.29 10.34 14.58
CA TYR A 224 11.70 11.44 13.73
C TYR A 224 10.61 12.51 13.62
N ASP A 225 10.93 13.73 14.04
CA ASP A 225 10.00 14.86 14.05
C ASP A 225 10.08 15.74 12.79
N GLY A 226 10.93 15.41 11.81
CA GLY A 226 11.11 16.17 10.58
C GLY A 226 12.29 17.12 10.59
N ILE A 227 12.92 17.28 11.75
CA ILE A 227 14.15 18.05 11.96
C ILE A 227 15.15 17.18 12.73
N ARG A 228 14.71 16.49 13.78
CA ARG A 228 15.53 15.69 14.68
C ARG A 228 14.81 14.44 15.17
N PHE A 229 15.58 13.57 15.80
CA PHE A 229 15.09 12.42 16.52
C PHE A 229 14.96 12.77 18.00
N ARG A 230 13.81 12.42 18.58
CA ARG A 230 13.49 12.67 19.99
C ARG A 230 12.55 11.60 20.51
N ALA A 231 12.36 11.55 21.83
CA ALA A 231 11.51 10.53 22.46
C ALA A 231 10.15 10.39 21.75
N CYS A 232 9.78 9.15 21.45
CA CYS A 232 8.46 8.82 20.91
C CYS A 232 7.35 9.13 21.94
N SER A 233 6.22 9.60 21.45
CA SER A 233 5.01 9.79 22.25
C SER A 233 3.81 9.74 21.33
N ASP A 234 2.86 8.85 21.63
CA ASP A 234 1.64 8.71 20.83
C ASP A 234 0.74 9.95 20.96
N GLU A 235 0.78 10.62 22.11
CA GLU A 235 0.03 11.85 22.37
C GLU A 235 0.60 13.06 21.62
N ASP A 236 1.88 13.00 21.23
CA ASP A 236 2.55 14.12 20.56
C ASP A 236 2.21 14.15 19.06
N ARG A 237 1.16 14.92 18.77
CA ARG A 237 0.69 15.24 17.41
C ARG A 237 1.77 15.75 16.47
N THR A 238 2.84 16.37 16.97
CA THR A 238 3.90 16.92 16.11
C THR A 238 4.85 15.83 15.60
N LEU A 239 4.85 14.62 16.17
CA LEU A 239 5.59 13.47 15.65
C LEU A 239 4.87 12.76 14.50
N ARG A 240 3.59 13.07 14.27
CA ARG A 240 2.72 12.35 13.34
C ARG A 240 2.93 12.78 11.90
N TRP A 241 3.07 11.79 11.04
CA TRP A 241 3.24 11.93 9.61
C TRP A 241 2.00 11.45 8.86
N GLY A 242 1.74 12.09 7.73
CA GLY A 242 0.83 11.62 6.70
C GLY A 242 1.56 11.44 5.38
N ILE A 243 0.98 10.65 4.48
CA ILE A 243 1.50 10.43 3.13
C ILE A 243 0.54 11.08 2.14
N ALA A 244 1.10 11.88 1.25
CA ALA A 244 0.36 12.48 0.15
C ALA A 244 0.92 12.01 -1.19
N VAL A 245 0.05 11.91 -2.19
CA VAL A 245 0.43 11.46 -3.54
C VAL A 245 -0.01 12.48 -4.58
N LYS A 246 0.87 12.79 -5.53
CA LYS A 246 0.54 13.56 -6.73
C LYS A 246 0.93 12.79 -7.98
N PHE A 247 0.03 12.67 -8.94
CA PHE A 247 0.40 12.13 -10.25
C PHE A 247 1.03 13.22 -11.11
N ASN A 248 2.22 12.95 -11.65
CA ASN A 248 2.85 13.85 -12.61
C ASN A 248 2.19 13.77 -13.99
N LYS A 249 2.64 14.61 -14.93
CA LYS A 249 2.09 14.68 -16.30
C LYS A 249 2.14 13.35 -17.07
N ARG A 250 3.00 12.41 -16.64
CA ARG A 250 3.13 11.06 -17.23
C ARG A 250 2.27 10.02 -16.51
N GLY A 251 1.50 10.40 -15.49
CA GLY A 251 0.67 9.49 -14.71
C GLY A 251 1.45 8.64 -13.71
N ARG A 252 2.65 9.09 -13.30
CA ARG A 252 3.42 8.43 -12.23
C ARG A 252 3.23 9.15 -10.90
N PRO A 253 3.09 8.41 -9.79
CA PRO A 253 2.94 9.00 -8.47
C PRO A 253 4.26 9.64 -8.00
N GLU A 254 4.12 10.76 -7.32
CA GLU A 254 5.12 11.50 -6.59
C GLU A 254 4.62 11.61 -5.17
N THR A 255 5.30 10.94 -4.26
CA THR A 255 4.97 10.84 -2.85
C THR A 255 5.60 12.00 -2.08
N ALA A 256 4.86 12.53 -1.12
CA ALA A 256 5.29 13.57 -0.20
C ALA A 256 4.90 13.16 1.22
N LEU A 257 5.78 13.45 2.19
CA LEU A 257 5.50 13.24 3.60
C LEU A 257 5.15 14.59 4.23
N TYR A 258 4.01 14.66 4.91
CA TYR A 258 3.54 15.88 5.56
C TYR A 258 3.29 15.65 7.04
N LYS A 259 3.27 16.73 7.83
CA LYS A 259 2.86 16.65 9.22
C LYS A 259 1.35 16.45 9.30
N PHE A 260 0.90 15.34 9.86
CA PHE A 260 -0.51 14.93 9.81
C PHE A 260 -1.45 16.04 10.32
N TYR A 261 -1.13 16.63 11.47
CA TYR A 261 -1.89 17.73 12.07
C TYR A 261 -1.49 19.13 11.58
N ASN A 262 -0.57 19.25 10.62
CA ASN A 262 -0.23 20.48 9.91
C ASN A 262 0.09 20.17 8.44
N ALA A 263 -0.96 19.88 7.67
CA ALA A 263 -0.83 19.37 6.30
C ALA A 263 -0.13 20.29 5.29
N SER A 264 0.10 21.56 5.66
CA SER A 264 0.85 22.52 4.86
C SER A 264 2.38 22.35 4.97
N ALA A 265 2.84 21.67 6.01
CA ALA A 265 4.25 21.43 6.30
C ALA A 265 4.67 20.04 5.81
N CYS A 266 5.45 20.01 4.73
CA CYS A 266 6.03 18.79 4.18
C CYS A 266 7.51 18.64 4.55
N LEU A 267 8.00 17.40 4.55
CA LEU A 267 9.43 17.12 4.63
C LEU A 267 10.13 17.55 3.34
N VAL A 268 11.15 18.38 3.46
CA VAL A 268 11.85 19.00 2.33
C VAL A 268 13.35 18.81 2.48
N GLU A 269 14.02 18.36 1.42
CA GLU A 269 15.48 18.44 1.33
C GLU A 269 15.92 19.91 1.29
N SER A 270 16.82 20.28 2.20
CA SER A 270 17.33 21.64 2.35
C SER A 270 18.86 21.66 2.34
N GLY A 271 19.46 22.61 1.62
CA GLY A 271 20.92 22.68 1.50
C GLY A 271 21.52 21.43 0.85
N ARG A 272 22.74 21.04 1.27
CA ARG A 272 23.48 19.91 0.69
C ARG A 272 23.03 18.56 1.26
N ASP A 273 22.82 18.53 2.57
CA ASP A 273 22.60 17.35 3.40
C ASP A 273 21.50 17.56 4.48
N GLY A 274 20.81 18.70 4.46
CA GLY A 274 19.79 19.03 5.45
C GLY A 274 18.40 18.53 5.08
N VAL A 275 17.55 18.44 6.10
CA VAL A 275 16.11 18.20 5.98
C VAL A 275 15.39 19.19 6.88
N THR A 276 14.30 19.75 6.37
CA THR A 276 13.47 20.69 7.13
C THR A 276 12.00 20.45 6.83
N LEU A 277 11.13 21.12 7.59
CA LEU A 277 9.74 21.28 7.21
C LEU A 277 9.61 22.51 6.30
N GLY A 278 8.83 22.39 5.22
CA GLY A 278 8.65 23.45 4.25
C GLY A 278 7.40 23.26 3.39
N SER A 279 7.27 24.07 2.34
CA SER A 279 6.09 24.02 1.47
C SER A 279 5.97 22.70 0.71
N CYS A 280 4.80 22.08 0.79
CA CYS A 280 4.43 20.90 0.01
C CYS A 280 4.43 21.12 -1.52
N ALA A 281 4.36 22.38 -1.98
CA ALA A 281 4.47 22.70 -3.40
C ALA A 281 5.92 22.56 -3.93
N SER A 282 6.92 22.57 -3.04
CA SER A 282 8.33 22.44 -3.39
C SER A 282 8.62 21.12 -4.10
N ASN A 283 9.50 21.14 -5.11
CA ASN A 283 10.00 19.90 -5.72
C ASN A 283 10.88 19.08 -4.77
N GLN A 284 11.44 19.74 -3.75
CA GLN A 284 12.21 19.06 -2.69
C GLN A 284 11.29 18.35 -1.68
N ALA A 285 9.98 18.60 -1.71
CA ALA A 285 8.98 17.92 -0.88
C ALA A 285 8.47 16.59 -1.48
N LYS A 286 8.94 16.23 -2.67
CA LYS A 286 8.44 15.08 -3.45
C LYS A 286 9.51 14.01 -3.60
N LEU A 287 9.07 12.82 -4.00
CA LEU A 287 9.89 11.63 -4.22
C LEU A 287 10.49 11.09 -2.92
N TRP A 288 9.76 11.23 -1.82
CA TRP A 288 10.08 10.60 -0.54
C TRP A 288 9.48 9.21 -0.48
N GLY A 289 10.23 8.23 -0.02
CA GLY A 289 9.72 6.88 0.18
C GLY A 289 10.49 6.16 1.27
N VAL A 290 9.98 4.99 1.65
CA VAL A 290 10.59 4.14 2.66
C VAL A 290 10.72 2.76 2.04
N THR A 291 11.91 2.17 2.16
CA THR A 291 12.14 0.81 1.67
C THR A 291 13.13 0.16 2.61
N ARG A 292 12.76 -1.00 3.18
CA ARG A 292 13.60 -1.76 4.11
C ARG A 292 14.04 -0.89 5.30
N GLY A 293 13.09 -0.12 5.84
CA GLY A 293 13.30 0.83 6.92
C GLY A 293 14.15 2.06 6.57
N ARG A 294 14.50 2.28 5.30
CA ARG A 294 15.30 3.44 4.88
C ARG A 294 14.37 4.52 4.35
N LEU A 295 14.15 5.58 5.13
CA LEU A 295 13.51 6.79 4.61
C LEU A 295 14.48 7.50 3.65
N CYS A 296 14.11 7.62 2.39
CA CYS A 296 14.95 8.25 1.39
C CYS A 296 14.19 9.16 0.43
N ARG A 297 14.97 9.95 -0.30
CA ARG A 297 14.49 10.83 -1.36
C ARG A 297 15.18 10.53 -2.69
N ASN A 298 14.40 10.56 -3.77
CA ASN A 298 14.88 10.60 -5.16
C ASN A 298 15.81 9.42 -5.52
N GLY A 299 15.40 8.20 -5.23
CA GLY A 299 16.16 6.99 -5.52
C GLY A 299 15.42 5.70 -5.15
N ASP A 300 16.15 4.60 -5.03
CA ASP A 300 15.63 3.28 -4.63
C ASP A 300 15.88 2.96 -3.15
N CYS A 301 16.35 3.95 -2.38
CA CYS A 301 16.78 3.84 -0.99
C CYS A 301 17.92 2.84 -0.72
N VAL A 302 18.47 2.18 -1.75
CA VAL A 302 19.49 1.14 -1.60
C VAL A 302 20.77 1.52 -2.34
N ASN A 303 20.68 1.67 -3.66
CA ASN A 303 21.82 1.96 -4.53
C ASN A 303 21.87 3.44 -4.95
N SER A 304 20.78 4.17 -4.77
CA SER A 304 20.59 5.53 -5.27
C SER A 304 19.68 6.35 -4.35
N GLY A 305 19.75 7.67 -4.51
CA GLY A 305 19.02 8.62 -3.69
C GLY A 305 19.75 9.01 -2.42
N LYS A 306 19.05 9.79 -1.58
CA LYS A 306 19.56 10.27 -0.30
C LYS A 306 18.74 9.71 0.84
N CYS A 307 19.39 9.00 1.77
CA CYS A 307 18.79 8.36 2.92
C CYS A 307 18.96 9.23 4.16
N LEU A 308 17.91 9.28 4.99
CA LEU A 308 17.94 9.95 6.27
C LEU A 308 18.83 9.17 7.25
N ALA A 309 19.69 9.87 7.97
CA ALA A 309 20.45 9.38 9.10
C ALA A 309 20.30 10.32 10.30
N ARG A 310 20.47 9.78 11.50
CA ARG A 310 20.52 10.55 12.73
C ARG A 310 21.96 10.98 13.03
N SER A 311 22.16 12.27 13.24
CA SER A 311 23.42 12.83 13.73
C SER A 311 23.64 12.42 15.19
N ALA A 312 24.82 11.86 15.50
CA ALA A 312 25.15 11.43 16.86
C ALA A 312 25.37 12.59 17.86
N TYR A 313 25.57 13.82 17.36
CA TYR A 313 25.92 14.98 18.20
C TYR A 313 24.70 15.73 18.73
N ASP A 314 23.67 15.88 17.91
CA ASP A 314 22.53 16.76 18.14
C ASP A 314 21.19 16.11 17.76
N SER A 315 21.22 14.81 17.43
CA SER A 315 20.07 14.03 16.97
C SER A 315 19.39 14.59 15.72
N GLN A 316 20.00 15.52 14.98
CA GLN A 316 19.40 16.06 13.76
C GLN A 316 19.31 15.00 12.67
N GLY A 317 18.25 15.07 11.89
CA GLY A 317 18.14 14.33 10.63
C GLY A 317 19.07 14.93 9.59
N LYS A 318 19.87 14.08 8.93
CA LYS A 318 20.73 14.47 7.81
C LYS A 318 20.60 13.50 6.66
N LEU A 319 20.81 13.98 5.45
CA LEU A 319 20.74 13.19 4.23
C LEU A 319 22.12 12.78 3.76
N HIS A 320 22.31 11.48 3.57
CA HIS A 320 23.52 10.87 3.01
C HIS A 320 23.18 10.07 1.77
N ASN A 321 24.14 9.85 0.86
CA ASN A 321 23.87 8.96 -0.28
C ASN A 321 23.57 7.55 0.22
N CYS A 322 22.47 6.95 -0.24
CA CYS A 322 22.03 5.64 0.24
C CYS A 322 23.06 4.52 0.01
N ASN A 323 23.84 4.61 -1.07
CA ASN A 323 24.88 3.63 -1.40
C ASN A 323 26.09 3.67 -0.45
N MET A 324 26.20 4.67 0.42
CA MET A 324 27.20 4.73 1.48
C MET A 324 26.81 3.89 2.71
N ASN A 325 25.59 3.34 2.75
CA ASN A 325 25.04 2.62 3.90
C ASN A 325 25.04 3.44 5.20
N ILE A 326 24.90 4.77 5.10
CA ILE A 326 24.70 5.67 6.24
C ILE A 326 23.22 6.06 6.26
N PHE A 327 22.46 5.48 7.17
CA PHE A 327 21.02 5.72 7.32
C PHE A 327 20.56 5.35 8.73
N GLU A 328 19.45 5.94 9.16
CA GLU A 328 18.69 5.47 10.31
C GLU A 328 17.68 4.44 9.82
N HIS A 329 17.62 3.29 10.48
CA HIS A 329 16.54 2.34 10.24
C HIS A 329 15.29 2.83 10.97
N LEU A 330 14.22 3.04 10.21
CA LEU A 330 12.93 3.52 10.66
C LEU A 330 11.87 2.45 10.43
N THR A 331 10.93 2.37 11.36
CA THR A 331 9.72 1.58 11.23
C THR A 331 8.53 2.53 11.26
N LEU A 332 7.54 2.28 10.39
CA LEU A 332 6.26 2.96 10.46
C LEU A 332 5.44 2.34 11.59
N THR A 333 5.12 3.11 12.62
CA THR A 333 4.26 2.66 13.72
C THR A 333 2.94 3.41 13.70
N LEU A 334 1.84 2.67 13.77
CA LEU A 334 0.50 3.21 13.89
C LEU A 334 0.15 3.40 15.36
N ASP A 335 -0.88 4.21 15.62
CA ASP A 335 -1.44 4.30 16.96
C ASP A 335 -1.90 2.93 17.43
N SER A 336 -1.49 2.56 18.64
CA SER A 336 -2.05 1.39 19.33
C SER A 336 -3.46 1.71 19.83
N ASP A 337 -4.42 1.97 18.94
CA ASP A 337 -5.82 2.22 19.30
C ASP A 337 -6.53 0.94 19.82
N GLY A 338 -5.77 -0.04 20.32
CA GLY A 338 -6.25 -1.37 20.69
C GLY A 338 -6.57 -2.28 19.50
N SER A 339 -6.63 -1.76 18.27
CA SER A 339 -6.77 -2.57 17.05
C SER A 339 -5.47 -3.28 16.66
N ASP A 340 -4.31 -2.69 16.97
CA ASP A 340 -3.00 -3.32 16.77
C ASP A 340 -2.71 -4.46 17.76
N ALA A 341 -3.53 -4.58 18.81
CA ALA A 341 -3.47 -5.73 19.70
C ALA A 341 -3.74 -7.05 18.95
N TYR A 342 -4.48 -7.04 17.84
CA TYR A 342 -4.78 -8.27 17.10
C TYR A 342 -3.63 -8.77 16.22
N VAL A 343 -2.76 -7.88 15.74
CA VAL A 343 -1.58 -8.27 14.93
C VAL A 343 -0.41 -8.66 15.83
N LEU A 344 -0.25 -8.01 16.99
CA LEU A 344 0.82 -8.33 17.95
C LEU A 344 0.50 -9.56 18.84
N PHE A 345 -0.77 -9.86 19.13
CA PHE A 345 -1.12 -11.03 19.97
C PHE A 345 -0.82 -12.39 19.32
N LEU A 346 -0.76 -12.48 17.98
CA LEU A 346 -0.45 -13.74 17.30
C LEU A 346 1.04 -14.07 17.26
N LEU A 347 1.93 -13.09 17.43
CA LEU A 347 3.37 -13.34 17.58
C LEU A 347 3.74 -13.90 18.97
N CYS A 348 2.97 -13.58 20.01
CA CYS A 348 3.20 -14.13 21.35
C CYS A 348 2.66 -15.57 21.53
N CYS A 349 1.65 -15.98 20.76
CA CYS A 349 1.07 -17.32 20.88
C CYS A 349 1.93 -18.44 20.27
N PHE A 350 3.00 -18.12 19.52
CA PHE A 350 3.94 -19.13 18.99
C PHE A 350 5.16 -19.39 19.89
N PHE A 351 5.34 -18.65 21.00
CA PHE A 351 6.50 -18.80 21.89
C PHE A 351 6.22 -19.48 23.24
N PHE A 352 4.97 -19.86 23.55
CA PHE A 352 4.65 -20.70 24.70
C PHE A 352 3.96 -21.99 24.26
N GLY A 353 4.77 -22.90 23.74
CA GLY A 353 4.40 -24.28 23.45
C GLY A 353 5.60 -25.20 23.68
N LYS A 354 5.92 -25.44 24.95
CA LYS A 354 6.61 -26.64 25.42
C LYS A 354 5.80 -27.28 26.53
#